data_AF-A0A3C1CKB8-F1
#
_entry.id   AF-A0A3C1CKB8-F1
#
_cell.length_a   1.000
_cell.length_b   1.000
_cell.length_c   1.000
_cell.angle_alpha   90.00
_cell.angle_beta   90.00
_cell.angle_gamma   90.00
#
_symmetry.space_group_name_H-M   'P 1'
#
loop_
_entity.id
_entity.type
_entity.pdbx_description
1 polymer ?
#
loop_
_entity_poly.entity_id
_entity_poly.type
_entity_poly.pdbx_seq_one_letter_code
_entity_poly.pdbx_strand_id
1 'polypeptide(L)'
;PPPRRIGPGADWHGDPAGVLVLVPSRHAAEELSARLRRSGRPVALLPEQWALARAGGVVAVGTRSAAWAPLSSVAAVVVLDAHDQSYHEERAPTWSAWEVACERARRDAAPCALVTPCPTLDVLGAGRLVVGSRRHERSGWASVEVADRRHDDPRSGLYSPRLVELVRWAAAGHGRRVLCVLNRTGRARLLACAACGELARCERCGGALERRAAGERHGEPPLLWCRRCGSERPEVCARCGSTRLRALRVGVSRVREELEALAGTAVAEVSAQSGPGLDEAGLGGHSVVVGTEAVLHRRLVADAVAFLDFDAELLAPRLRAGEQALALLARAAAALRPPAGDRAGAGSDRAPGRLLVQTRQPQHPALLAALRADPAILAASEAAVRAELRLPPVTALAVVSGPAAGDYGRGLAAAAPSGTEVRELPGGAWSVLAPDHDRLAGLLAAVPRPTGRLRVEVDPVRD
;
A
#
# COMPACT_ATOMS: atom_id res chain seq x y z
N PRO A 1 -3.64 -33.09 -10.60
CA PRO A 1 -5.09 -33.22 -10.88
C PRO A 1 -5.64 -31.95 -11.56
N PRO A 2 -6.53 -32.07 -12.57
CA PRO A 2 -7.23 -30.90 -13.07
C PRO A 2 -8.07 -30.29 -11.94
N PRO A 3 -8.20 -28.96 -11.85
CA PRO A 3 -9.05 -28.34 -10.84
C PRO A 3 -10.48 -28.80 -11.04
N ARG A 4 -11.14 -29.28 -9.97
CA ARG A 4 -12.57 -29.58 -9.98
C ARG A 4 -13.30 -28.33 -10.50
N ARG A 5 -13.93 -28.43 -11.67
CA ARG A 5 -14.81 -27.37 -12.20
C ARG A 5 -16.05 -27.32 -11.31
N ILE A 6 -16.13 -26.32 -10.44
CA ILE A 6 -17.36 -26.02 -9.70
C ILE A 6 -18.28 -25.31 -10.69
N GLY A 7 -19.19 -26.07 -11.32
CA GLY A 7 -20.19 -25.54 -12.23
C GLY A 7 -21.27 -24.73 -11.49
N PRO A 8 -21.96 -23.80 -12.17
CA PRO A 8 -23.17 -23.19 -11.65
C PRO A 8 -24.23 -24.29 -11.47
N GLY A 9 -24.57 -24.62 -10.22
CA GLY A 9 -25.54 -25.68 -9.89
C GLY A 9 -24.95 -26.92 -9.22
N ALA A 10 -23.66 -26.95 -8.85
CA ALA A 10 -23.14 -28.01 -8.00
C ALA A 10 -23.88 -27.97 -6.63
N ASP A 11 -24.55 -29.06 -6.27
CA ASP A 11 -25.20 -29.20 -4.96
C ASP A 11 -24.15 -29.10 -3.85
N TRP A 12 -24.26 -28.07 -3.01
CA TRP A 12 -23.43 -27.85 -1.83
C TRP A 12 -23.86 -28.73 -0.65
N HIS A 13 -24.93 -29.50 -0.83
CA HIS A 13 -25.51 -30.34 0.20
C HIS A 13 -24.71 -31.63 0.32
N GLY A 14 -23.73 -31.63 1.23
CA GLY A 14 -23.02 -32.83 1.68
C GLY A 14 -21.49 -32.75 1.67
N ASP A 15 -20.89 -31.72 1.07
CA ASP A 15 -19.44 -31.52 1.12
C ASP A 15 -19.07 -30.65 2.35
N PRO A 16 -18.32 -31.16 3.34
CA PRO A 16 -17.89 -30.37 4.49
C PRO A 16 -16.92 -29.24 4.10
N ALA A 17 -16.35 -29.26 2.89
CA ALA A 17 -15.39 -28.27 2.42
C ALA A 17 -16.02 -26.89 2.26
N GLY A 18 -15.42 -25.87 2.89
CA GLY A 18 -15.88 -24.48 2.81
C GLY A 18 -15.12 -23.68 1.74
N VAL A 19 -15.67 -22.51 1.36
CA VAL A 19 -14.90 -21.53 0.57
C VAL A 19 -14.38 -20.46 1.51
N LEU A 20 -13.08 -20.16 1.41
CA LEU A 20 -12.45 -19.10 2.17
C LEU A 20 -12.33 -17.84 1.31
N VAL A 21 -12.88 -16.72 1.79
CA VAL A 21 -12.78 -15.41 1.14
C VAL A 21 -12.15 -14.39 2.07
N LEU A 22 -11.02 -13.84 1.67
CA LEU A 22 -10.35 -12.75 2.36
C LEU A 22 -10.65 -11.41 1.70
N VAL A 23 -10.93 -10.40 2.52
CA VAL A 23 -11.15 -9.01 2.10
C VAL A 23 -10.39 -8.04 3.01
N PRO A 24 -9.96 -6.86 2.54
CA PRO A 24 -9.02 -6.01 3.29
C PRO A 24 -9.64 -5.30 4.51
N SER A 25 -10.97 -5.21 4.59
CA SER A 25 -11.63 -4.47 5.68
C SER A 25 -12.88 -5.18 6.21
N ARG A 26 -13.19 -4.92 7.47
CA ARG A 26 -14.36 -5.48 8.15
C ARG A 26 -15.65 -5.16 7.40
N HIS A 27 -15.78 -3.92 6.97
CA HIS A 27 -16.95 -3.46 6.26
C HIS A 27 -17.09 -4.07 4.85
N ALA A 28 -15.98 -4.32 4.14
CA ALA A 28 -16.01 -5.10 2.91
C ALA A 28 -16.48 -6.54 3.17
N ALA A 29 -16.10 -7.13 4.31
CA ALA A 29 -16.52 -8.49 4.70
C ALA A 29 -18.03 -8.55 4.95
N GLU A 30 -18.56 -7.56 5.67
CA GLU A 30 -20.00 -7.42 5.94
C GLU A 30 -20.82 -7.25 4.67
N GLU A 31 -20.40 -6.36 3.76
CA GLU A 31 -21.11 -6.14 2.50
C GLU A 31 -21.08 -7.38 1.60
N LEU A 32 -19.91 -8.00 1.44
CA LEU A 32 -19.78 -9.22 0.66
C LEU A 32 -20.64 -10.34 1.26
N SER A 33 -20.62 -10.48 2.60
CA SER A 33 -21.46 -11.45 3.29
C SER A 33 -22.94 -11.20 3.05
N ALA A 34 -23.40 -9.94 3.11
CA ALA A 34 -24.79 -9.58 2.84
C ALA A 34 -25.18 -9.87 1.38
N ARG A 35 -24.29 -9.59 0.41
CA ARG A 35 -24.51 -9.92 -1.01
C ARG A 35 -24.61 -11.43 -1.25
N LEU A 36 -23.73 -12.22 -0.65
CA LEU A 36 -23.73 -13.67 -0.76
C LEU A 36 -24.96 -14.32 -0.10
N ARG A 37 -25.41 -13.81 1.05
CA ARG A 37 -26.65 -14.27 1.69
C ARG A 37 -27.87 -13.98 0.83
N ARG A 38 -27.94 -12.80 0.20
CA ARG A 38 -29.01 -12.46 -0.75
C ARG A 38 -29.03 -13.36 -1.98
N SER A 39 -27.90 -13.94 -2.37
CA SER A 39 -27.84 -14.95 -3.45
C SER A 39 -28.04 -16.39 -2.95
N GLY A 40 -28.52 -16.58 -1.72
CA GLY A 40 -28.85 -17.89 -1.15
C GLY A 40 -27.65 -18.70 -0.68
N ARG A 41 -26.45 -18.10 -0.57
CA ARG A 41 -25.26 -18.81 -0.09
C ARG A 41 -25.18 -18.80 1.44
N PRO A 42 -24.88 -19.94 2.09
CA PRO A 42 -24.58 -19.96 3.52
C PRO A 42 -23.23 -19.27 3.77
N VAL A 43 -23.19 -18.30 4.69
CA VAL A 43 -22.01 -17.46 4.92
C VAL A 43 -21.69 -17.37 6.41
N ALA A 44 -20.44 -17.65 6.76
CA ALA A 44 -19.86 -17.35 8.06
C ALA A 44 -18.99 -16.09 7.98
N LEU A 45 -19.43 -15.02 8.64
CA LEU A 45 -18.64 -13.80 8.82
C LEU A 45 -17.69 -13.99 10.01
N LEU A 46 -16.39 -13.94 9.75
CA LEU A 46 -15.35 -14.17 10.74
C LEU A 46 -14.84 -12.86 11.36
N PRO A 47 -14.49 -12.86 12.66
CA PRO A 47 -14.42 -14.02 13.56
C PRO A 47 -15.72 -14.41 14.29
N GLU A 48 -16.80 -13.64 14.18
CA GLU A 48 -17.98 -13.78 15.05
C GLU A 48 -18.76 -15.08 14.82
N GLN A 49 -18.75 -15.60 13.59
CA GLN A 49 -19.46 -16.83 13.21
C GLN A 49 -18.50 -18.03 13.10
N TRP A 50 -17.53 -18.11 14.01
CA TRP A 50 -16.53 -19.18 14.04
C TRP A 50 -17.15 -20.59 14.10
N ALA A 51 -18.18 -20.79 14.94
CA ALA A 51 -18.84 -22.08 15.08
C ALA A 51 -19.53 -22.52 13.78
N LEU A 52 -20.10 -21.57 13.03
CA LEU A 52 -20.71 -21.83 11.72
C LEU A 52 -19.65 -22.21 10.69
N ALA A 53 -18.49 -21.52 10.68
CA ALA A 53 -17.37 -21.90 9.82
C ALA A 53 -16.87 -23.32 10.14
N ARG A 54 -16.76 -23.68 11.42
CA ARG A 54 -16.31 -25.02 11.84
C ARG A 54 -17.29 -26.13 11.46
N ALA A 55 -18.59 -25.84 11.40
CA ALA A 55 -19.60 -26.80 10.97
C ALA A 55 -19.45 -27.20 9.48
N GLY A 56 -18.75 -26.40 8.66
CA GLY A 56 -18.52 -26.68 7.25
C GLY A 56 -19.67 -26.26 6.33
N GLY A 57 -19.50 -26.44 5.02
CA GLY A 57 -20.53 -26.15 4.02
C GLY A 57 -20.89 -24.66 3.86
N VAL A 58 -19.99 -23.74 4.23
CA VAL A 58 -20.22 -22.28 4.16
C VAL A 58 -19.14 -21.55 3.37
N VAL A 59 -19.47 -20.34 2.94
CA VAL A 59 -18.48 -19.34 2.54
C VAL A 59 -18.01 -18.59 3.78
N ALA A 60 -16.79 -18.83 4.23
CA ALA A 60 -16.16 -18.10 5.31
C ALA A 60 -15.57 -16.79 4.76
N VAL A 61 -16.09 -15.65 5.21
CA VAL A 61 -15.68 -14.32 4.77
C VAL A 61 -15.07 -13.56 5.94
N GLY A 62 -13.90 -12.95 5.76
CA GLY A 62 -13.34 -12.06 6.77
C GLY A 62 -12.07 -11.36 6.33
N THR A 63 -11.43 -10.68 7.29
CA THR A 63 -10.18 -9.94 7.06
C THR A 63 -8.95 -10.81 7.29
N ARG A 64 -7.79 -10.22 7.60
CA ARG A 64 -6.52 -10.92 7.84
C ARG A 64 -6.65 -12.19 8.69
N SER A 65 -7.33 -12.14 9.84
CA SER A 65 -7.46 -13.28 10.75
C SER A 65 -8.28 -14.45 10.19
N ALA A 66 -9.13 -14.22 9.19
CA ALA A 66 -9.92 -15.26 8.54
C ALA A 66 -9.06 -16.25 7.75
N ALA A 67 -7.80 -15.93 7.44
CA ALA A 67 -6.86 -16.91 6.89
C ALA A 67 -6.76 -18.18 7.75
N TRP A 68 -6.99 -18.04 9.06
CA TRP A 68 -7.01 -19.11 10.06
C TRP A 68 -8.42 -19.63 10.37
N ALA A 69 -9.40 -19.40 9.49
CA ALA A 69 -10.76 -19.91 9.63
C ALA A 69 -10.77 -21.42 9.93
N PRO A 70 -11.62 -21.90 10.85
CA PRO A 70 -11.65 -23.30 11.30
C PRO A 70 -12.36 -24.24 10.30
N LEU A 71 -12.19 -24.01 8.99
CA LEU A 71 -12.66 -24.91 7.95
C LEU A 71 -11.81 -26.19 7.99
N SER A 72 -12.46 -27.36 8.05
CA SER A 72 -11.80 -28.67 8.04
C SER A 72 -11.01 -28.92 6.75
N SER A 73 -11.54 -28.43 5.63
CA SER A 73 -10.87 -28.32 4.34
C SER A 73 -11.44 -27.12 3.56
N VAL A 74 -10.64 -26.56 2.66
CA VAL A 74 -11.08 -25.52 1.72
C VAL A 74 -11.36 -26.13 0.34
N ALA A 75 -12.54 -25.83 -0.23
CA ALA A 75 -12.89 -26.19 -1.60
C ALA A 75 -12.40 -25.15 -2.62
N ALA A 76 -12.23 -23.90 -2.18
CA ALA A 76 -11.65 -22.81 -2.95
C ALA A 76 -11.21 -21.66 -2.02
N VAL A 77 -10.24 -20.87 -2.49
CA VAL A 77 -9.78 -19.65 -1.82
C VAL A 77 -9.89 -18.46 -2.77
N VAL A 78 -10.42 -17.35 -2.28
CA VAL A 78 -10.44 -16.06 -2.99
C VAL A 78 -9.87 -14.98 -2.07
N VAL A 79 -8.86 -14.25 -2.54
CA VAL A 79 -8.31 -13.09 -1.83
C VAL A 79 -8.59 -11.86 -2.68
N LEU A 80 -9.45 -10.97 -2.19
CA LEU A 80 -9.76 -9.71 -2.86
C LEU A 80 -8.77 -8.63 -2.44
N ASP A 81 -8.39 -7.76 -3.38
CA ASP A 81 -7.36 -6.74 -3.18
C ASP A 81 -6.06 -7.31 -2.61
N ALA A 82 -5.55 -8.40 -3.20
CA ALA A 82 -4.39 -9.13 -2.69
C ALA A 82 -3.10 -8.28 -2.50
N HIS A 83 -3.06 -7.07 -3.06
CA HIS A 83 -1.99 -6.08 -2.87
C HIS A 83 -2.07 -5.33 -1.53
N ASP A 84 -3.18 -5.44 -0.80
CA ASP A 84 -3.47 -4.64 0.37
C ASP A 84 -2.61 -5.07 1.58
N GLN A 85 -1.90 -4.11 2.16
CA GLN A 85 -1.01 -4.35 3.31
C GLN A 85 -1.75 -4.82 4.56
N SER A 86 -3.06 -4.61 4.67
CA SER A 86 -3.85 -5.09 5.80
C SER A 86 -3.80 -6.60 5.98
N TYR A 87 -3.43 -7.35 4.92
CA TYR A 87 -3.18 -8.78 4.98
C TYR A 87 -1.87 -9.17 5.67
N HIS A 88 -0.95 -8.25 5.90
CA HIS A 88 0.28 -8.53 6.62
C HIS A 88 0.11 -8.27 8.11
N GLU A 89 0.55 -9.19 8.96
CA GLU A 89 0.70 -8.99 10.40
C GLU A 89 2.13 -8.53 10.69
N GLU A 90 2.26 -7.30 11.19
CA GLU A 90 3.57 -6.71 11.52
C GLU A 90 4.07 -7.13 12.92
N ARG A 91 3.18 -7.58 13.81
CA ARG A 91 3.58 -8.07 15.14
C ARG A 91 4.27 -9.43 15.00
N ALA A 92 5.23 -9.72 15.87
CA ALA A 92 5.87 -11.02 15.88
C ALA A 92 4.90 -12.12 16.37
N PRO A 93 4.82 -13.28 15.71
CA PRO A 93 5.46 -13.62 14.43
C PRO A 93 4.82 -12.86 13.26
N THR A 94 5.64 -12.35 12.33
CA THR A 94 5.15 -11.72 11.11
C THR A 94 4.62 -12.77 10.13
N TRP A 95 3.53 -12.46 9.43
CA TRP A 95 2.95 -13.38 8.42
C TRP A 95 2.03 -12.66 7.44
N SER A 96 1.80 -13.29 6.30
CA SER A 96 0.87 -12.83 5.26
C SER A 96 -0.38 -13.71 5.20
N ALA A 97 -1.57 -13.09 5.28
CA ALA A 97 -2.83 -13.81 5.23
C ALA A 97 -3.12 -14.46 3.88
N TRP A 98 -2.71 -13.83 2.77
CA TRP A 98 -2.91 -14.43 1.45
C TRP A 98 -1.98 -15.62 1.23
N GLU A 99 -0.75 -15.59 1.76
CA GLU A 99 0.19 -16.73 1.69
C GLU A 99 -0.33 -17.91 2.51
N VAL A 100 -0.84 -17.65 3.73
CA VAL A 100 -1.50 -18.68 4.55
C VAL A 100 -2.69 -19.27 3.80
N ALA A 101 -3.52 -18.45 3.15
CA ALA A 101 -4.66 -18.93 2.39
C ALA A 101 -4.24 -19.76 1.16
N CYS A 102 -3.20 -19.35 0.44
CA CYS A 102 -2.60 -20.11 -0.66
C CYS A 102 -2.06 -21.47 -0.18
N GLU A 103 -1.34 -21.49 0.94
CA GLU A 103 -0.79 -22.72 1.52
C GLU A 103 -1.90 -23.69 1.94
N ARG A 104 -3.00 -23.18 2.51
CA ARG A 104 -4.19 -24.00 2.80
C ARG A 104 -4.80 -24.58 1.53
N ALA A 105 -5.01 -23.76 0.50
CA ALA A 105 -5.52 -24.22 -0.78
C ALA A 105 -4.62 -25.31 -1.38
N ARG A 106 -3.29 -25.14 -1.29
CA ARG A 106 -2.32 -26.12 -1.78
C ARG A 106 -2.43 -27.45 -1.05
N ARG A 107 -2.54 -27.45 0.29
CA ARG A 107 -2.69 -28.67 1.11
C ARG A 107 -3.98 -29.43 0.79
N ASP A 108 -5.05 -28.70 0.50
CA ASP A 108 -6.37 -29.28 0.18
C ASP A 108 -6.57 -29.52 -1.32
N ALA A 109 -5.53 -29.29 -2.15
CA ALA A 109 -5.58 -29.37 -3.61
C ALA A 109 -6.71 -28.52 -4.24
N ALA A 110 -7.01 -27.38 -3.62
CA ALA A 110 -8.08 -26.46 -4.00
C ALA A 110 -7.57 -25.31 -4.89
N PRO A 111 -8.42 -24.77 -5.78
CA PRO A 111 -8.10 -23.56 -6.52
C PRO A 111 -7.98 -22.34 -5.58
N CYS A 112 -6.98 -21.50 -5.84
CA CYS A 112 -6.80 -20.21 -5.17
C CYS A 112 -6.76 -19.09 -6.21
N ALA A 113 -7.52 -18.01 -5.98
CA ALA A 113 -7.53 -16.81 -6.80
C ALA A 113 -7.13 -15.59 -5.98
N LEU A 114 -6.03 -14.95 -6.37
CA LEU A 114 -5.61 -13.65 -5.87
C LEU A 114 -6.12 -12.58 -6.85
N VAL A 115 -7.02 -11.72 -6.40
CA VAL A 115 -7.68 -10.71 -7.24
C VAL A 115 -7.16 -9.33 -6.83
N THR A 116 -6.65 -8.56 -7.78
CA THR A 116 -6.09 -7.24 -7.50
C THR A 116 -6.03 -6.36 -8.76
N PRO A 117 -6.32 -5.04 -8.66
CA PRO A 117 -6.11 -4.09 -9.76
C PRO A 117 -4.64 -3.64 -9.91
N CYS A 118 -3.79 -3.89 -8.91
CA CYS A 118 -2.39 -3.46 -8.85
C CYS A 118 -1.53 -4.53 -8.18
N PRO A 119 -1.23 -5.65 -8.88
CA PRO A 119 -0.51 -6.76 -8.27
C PRO A 119 0.91 -6.36 -7.83
N THR A 120 1.30 -6.81 -6.63
CA THR A 120 2.70 -6.74 -6.16
C THR A 120 3.53 -7.82 -6.83
N LEU A 121 4.86 -7.71 -6.76
CA LEU A 121 5.75 -8.71 -7.35
C LEU A 121 5.57 -10.11 -6.75
N ASP A 122 5.30 -10.25 -5.46
CA ASP A 122 5.08 -11.58 -4.85
C ASP A 122 3.75 -12.18 -5.31
N VAL A 123 2.71 -11.34 -5.47
CA VAL A 123 1.42 -11.80 -6.02
C VAL A 123 1.57 -12.23 -7.49
N LEU A 124 2.39 -11.53 -8.28
CA LEU A 124 2.72 -11.94 -9.66
C LEU A 124 3.52 -13.25 -9.69
N GLY A 125 4.41 -13.46 -8.72
CA GLY A 125 5.20 -14.68 -8.58
C GLY A 125 4.41 -15.88 -8.04
N ALA A 126 3.28 -15.65 -7.36
CA ALA A 126 2.51 -16.70 -6.70
C ALA A 126 1.74 -17.64 -7.64
N GLY A 127 1.56 -17.28 -8.92
CA GLY A 127 0.81 -18.13 -9.84
C GLY A 127 0.64 -17.57 -11.24
N ARG A 128 -0.20 -18.25 -12.04
CA ARG A 128 -0.49 -17.84 -13.41
C ARG A 128 -1.33 -16.55 -13.43
N LEU A 129 -0.80 -15.53 -14.08
CA LEU A 129 -1.52 -14.27 -14.31
C LEU A 129 -2.71 -14.48 -15.28
N VAL A 130 -3.87 -13.99 -14.87
CA VAL A 130 -5.08 -13.90 -15.71
C VAL A 130 -5.50 -12.44 -15.76
N VAL A 131 -5.47 -11.85 -16.96
CA VAL A 131 -5.84 -10.44 -17.19
C VAL A 131 -7.05 -10.35 -18.11
N GLY A 132 -7.85 -9.32 -17.89
CA GLY A 132 -8.94 -8.96 -18.80
C GLY A 132 -8.40 -8.29 -20.06
N SER A 133 -9.31 -7.84 -20.94
CA SER A 133 -8.89 -6.97 -22.04
C SER A 133 -8.39 -5.63 -21.50
N ARG A 134 -7.39 -5.01 -22.17
CA ARG A 134 -6.90 -3.67 -21.81
C ARG A 134 -8.02 -2.62 -21.79
N ARG A 135 -9.06 -2.78 -22.61
CA ARG A 135 -10.25 -1.91 -22.58
C ARG A 135 -11.00 -2.04 -21.25
N HIS A 136 -11.23 -3.26 -20.78
CA HIS A 136 -11.90 -3.52 -19.51
C HIS A 136 -11.07 -3.02 -18.31
N GLU A 137 -9.76 -3.23 -18.34
CA GLU A 137 -8.88 -2.68 -17.30
C GLU A 137 -8.98 -1.15 -17.28
N ARG A 138 -8.80 -0.48 -18.43
CA ARG A 138 -8.87 0.98 -18.53
C ARG A 138 -10.21 1.56 -18.06
N SER A 139 -11.34 0.90 -18.31
CA SER A 139 -12.65 1.38 -17.84
C SER A 139 -12.80 1.34 -16.32
N GLY A 140 -12.02 0.50 -15.62
CA GLY A 140 -12.02 0.44 -14.16
C GLY A 140 -11.18 1.52 -13.47
N TRP A 141 -10.40 2.30 -14.22
CA TRP A 141 -9.57 3.38 -13.68
C TRP A 141 -10.21 4.74 -13.94
N ALA A 142 -10.08 5.64 -12.96
CA ALA A 142 -10.48 7.03 -13.11
C ALA A 142 -9.49 7.82 -13.96
N SER A 143 -9.93 8.97 -14.51
CA SER A 143 -9.01 9.89 -15.16
C SER A 143 -8.04 10.50 -14.14
N VAL A 144 -6.74 10.28 -14.34
CA VAL A 144 -5.69 10.83 -13.50
C VAL A 144 -5.10 12.08 -14.15
N GLU A 145 -5.02 13.16 -13.39
CA GLU A 145 -4.40 14.43 -13.75
C GLU A 145 -3.19 14.65 -12.81
N VAL A 146 -2.03 14.99 -13.38
CA VAL A 146 -0.81 15.26 -12.60
C VAL A 146 -0.51 16.75 -12.62
N ALA A 147 -0.50 17.36 -11.43
CA ALA A 147 0.03 18.70 -11.23
C ALA A 147 1.54 18.59 -10.92
N ASP A 148 2.37 18.80 -11.94
CA ASP A 148 3.82 18.77 -11.83
C ASP A 148 4.34 19.99 -11.05
N ARG A 149 4.89 19.74 -9.86
CA ARG A 149 5.40 20.77 -8.94
C ARG A 149 6.92 20.99 -9.02
N ARG A 150 7.62 20.38 -10.00
CA ARG A 150 9.10 20.41 -10.07
C ARG A 150 9.69 21.82 -10.18
N HIS A 151 8.99 22.73 -10.86
CA HIS A 151 9.46 24.09 -11.11
C HIS A 151 8.89 25.12 -10.13
N ASP A 152 8.05 24.67 -9.19
CA ASP A 152 7.52 25.56 -8.18
C ASP A 152 8.58 25.94 -7.17
N ASP A 153 8.57 27.19 -6.71
CA ASP A 153 9.41 27.63 -5.59
C ASP A 153 9.19 26.66 -4.41
N PRO A 154 10.24 26.10 -3.78
CA PRO A 154 10.09 25.27 -2.58
C PRO A 154 9.38 25.99 -1.41
N ARG A 155 9.25 27.32 -1.47
CA ARG A 155 8.45 28.17 -0.55
C ARG A 155 7.01 28.34 -1.00
N SER A 156 6.67 28.05 -2.26
CA SER A 156 5.28 27.99 -2.69
C SER A 156 4.57 26.93 -1.84
N GLY A 157 3.41 27.30 -1.31
CA GLY A 157 2.67 26.47 -0.37
C GLY A 157 2.19 25.14 -0.97
N LEU A 158 1.28 24.49 -0.26
CA LEU A 158 0.76 23.17 -0.63
C LEU A 158 -0.14 23.20 -1.89
N TYR A 159 -0.67 24.36 -2.25
CA TYR A 159 -1.76 24.47 -3.22
C TYR A 159 -1.26 24.90 -4.59
N SER A 160 -1.26 23.98 -5.57
CA SER A 160 -1.08 24.35 -6.97
C SER A 160 -2.29 25.13 -7.50
N PRO A 161 -2.12 25.94 -8.56
CA PRO A 161 -3.24 26.62 -9.22
C PRO A 161 -4.36 25.64 -9.58
N ARG A 162 -4.00 24.45 -10.06
CA ARG A 162 -4.96 23.43 -10.46
C ARG A 162 -5.79 22.86 -9.29
N LEU A 163 -5.17 22.70 -8.13
CA LEU A 163 -5.88 22.30 -6.93
C LEU A 163 -6.85 23.40 -6.47
N VAL A 164 -6.44 24.67 -6.53
CA VAL A 164 -7.32 25.80 -6.16
C VAL A 164 -8.56 25.83 -7.06
N GLU A 165 -8.39 25.65 -8.37
CA GLU A 165 -9.50 25.52 -9.31
C GLU A 165 -10.43 24.36 -8.94
N LEU A 166 -9.87 23.19 -8.59
CA LEU A 166 -10.63 22.01 -8.23
C LEU A 166 -11.48 22.21 -6.97
N VAL A 167 -10.89 22.81 -5.94
CA VAL A 167 -11.56 23.13 -4.67
C VAL A 167 -12.70 24.13 -4.90
N ARG A 168 -12.44 25.21 -5.63
CA ARG A 168 -13.46 26.22 -5.97
C ARG A 168 -14.59 25.64 -6.83
N TRP A 169 -14.26 24.78 -7.79
CA TRP A 169 -15.24 24.09 -8.64
C TRP A 169 -16.19 23.19 -7.84
N ALA A 170 -15.66 22.52 -6.80
CA ALA A 170 -16.47 21.69 -5.90
C ALA A 170 -17.36 22.57 -5.02
N ALA A 171 -16.80 23.63 -4.42
CA ALA A 171 -17.53 24.55 -3.55
C ALA A 171 -18.68 25.29 -4.27
N ALA A 172 -18.48 25.68 -5.53
CA ALA A 172 -19.51 26.37 -6.31
C ALA A 172 -20.63 25.44 -6.82
N GLY A 173 -20.40 24.12 -6.87
CA GLY A 173 -21.35 23.17 -7.46
C GLY A 173 -22.23 22.48 -6.43
N HIS A 174 -23.54 22.51 -6.63
CA HIS A 174 -24.48 21.84 -5.73
C HIS A 174 -24.21 20.33 -5.69
N GLY A 175 -24.03 19.76 -4.50
CA GLY A 175 -23.78 18.33 -4.32
C GLY A 175 -22.51 17.81 -5.01
N ARG A 176 -21.51 18.67 -5.29
CA ARG A 176 -20.19 18.23 -5.73
C ARG A 176 -19.30 17.98 -4.53
N ARG A 177 -18.47 16.93 -4.58
CA ARG A 177 -17.53 16.60 -3.50
C ARG A 177 -16.10 16.40 -4.01
N VAL A 178 -15.15 17.05 -3.35
CA VAL A 178 -13.72 16.77 -3.47
C VAL A 178 -13.14 16.25 -2.14
N LEU A 179 -12.38 15.15 -2.22
CA LEU A 179 -11.61 14.63 -1.09
C LEU A 179 -10.14 15.07 -1.25
N CYS A 180 -9.66 15.92 -0.36
CA CYS A 180 -8.27 16.36 -0.27
C CYS A 180 -7.49 15.44 0.67
N VAL A 181 -6.59 14.65 0.12
CA VAL A 181 -5.77 13.68 0.87
C VAL A 181 -4.38 14.25 1.13
N LEU A 182 -3.99 14.28 2.40
CA LEU A 182 -2.65 14.65 2.83
C LEU A 182 -2.17 13.72 3.95
N ASN A 183 -1.13 12.93 3.65
CA ASN A 183 -0.50 12.04 4.61
C ASN A 183 0.70 12.74 5.27
N ARG A 184 0.60 13.05 6.57
CA ARG A 184 1.61 13.83 7.31
C ARG A 184 2.50 13.00 8.26
N THR A 185 1.97 11.91 8.81
CA THR A 185 2.61 11.20 9.92
C THR A 185 3.40 9.99 9.40
N GLY A 186 4.66 9.83 9.83
CA GLY A 186 5.47 8.65 9.54
C GLY A 186 5.96 8.51 8.08
N ARG A 187 5.84 9.56 7.26
CA ARG A 187 6.28 9.56 5.84
C ARG A 187 7.64 10.25 5.66
N ALA A 188 8.24 10.09 4.48
CA ALA A 188 9.60 10.53 4.19
C ALA A 188 9.81 12.04 4.47
N ARG A 189 10.90 12.39 5.18
CA ARG A 189 11.37 13.77 5.27
C ARG A 189 12.13 14.10 3.99
N LEU A 190 11.47 14.79 3.07
CA LEU A 190 12.04 15.06 1.75
C LEU A 190 12.98 16.26 1.78
N LEU A 191 14.07 16.15 1.04
CA LEU A 191 14.98 17.26 0.72
C LEU A 191 14.77 17.67 -0.74
N ALA A 192 14.65 18.96 -1.00
CA ALA A 192 14.57 19.53 -2.35
C ALA A 192 15.68 20.55 -2.58
N CYS A 193 16.17 20.62 -3.80
CA CYS A 193 17.13 21.62 -4.23
C CYS A 193 16.49 23.01 -4.29
N ALA A 194 17.05 23.98 -3.58
CA ALA A 194 16.56 25.36 -3.60
C ALA A 194 16.78 26.07 -4.95
N ALA A 195 17.65 25.53 -5.82
CA ALA A 195 17.95 26.12 -7.12
C ALA A 195 17.05 25.58 -8.26
N CYS A 196 16.72 24.28 -8.25
CA CYS A 196 15.99 23.64 -9.35
C CYS A 196 14.79 22.78 -8.94
N GLY A 197 14.46 22.72 -7.64
CA GLY A 197 13.31 21.97 -7.13
C GLY A 197 13.46 20.45 -7.09
N GLU A 198 14.54 19.88 -7.65
CA GLU A 198 14.77 18.43 -7.67
C GLU A 198 14.83 17.84 -6.26
N LEU A 199 14.16 16.70 -6.05
CA LEU A 199 14.20 15.97 -4.79
C LEU A 199 15.52 15.19 -4.67
N ALA A 200 16.11 15.19 -3.48
CA ALA A 200 17.29 14.38 -3.18
C ALA A 200 16.87 12.90 -3.10
N ARG A 201 17.20 12.16 -4.16
CA ARG A 201 16.90 10.73 -4.30
C ARG A 201 18.18 9.91 -4.45
N CYS A 202 18.09 8.66 -4.04
CA CYS A 202 19.12 7.65 -4.24
C CYS A 202 19.16 7.23 -5.71
N GLU A 203 20.35 7.24 -6.30
CA GLU A 203 20.55 6.85 -7.70
C GLU A 203 20.45 5.33 -7.91
N ARG A 204 20.61 4.53 -6.83
CA ARG A 204 20.50 3.06 -6.88
C ARG A 204 19.07 2.55 -6.74
N CYS A 205 18.31 3.07 -5.77
CA CYS A 205 16.99 2.52 -5.44
C CYS A 205 15.83 3.51 -5.62
N GLY A 206 16.11 4.76 -6.01
CA GLY A 206 15.10 5.81 -6.20
C GLY A 206 14.49 6.38 -4.91
N GLY A 207 14.79 5.81 -3.73
CA GLY A 207 14.25 6.26 -2.45
C GLY A 207 14.73 7.65 -2.02
N ALA A 208 14.01 8.29 -1.09
CA ALA A 208 14.43 9.56 -0.50
C ALA A 208 15.79 9.44 0.21
N LEU A 209 16.61 10.49 0.07
CA LEU A 209 17.83 10.64 0.85
C LEU A 209 17.59 11.51 2.08
N GLU A 210 18.14 11.09 3.20
CA GLU A 210 18.14 11.84 4.46
C GLU A 210 19.50 12.50 4.68
N ARG A 211 19.49 13.63 5.40
CA ARG A 211 20.73 14.27 5.85
C ARG A 211 21.23 13.54 7.09
N ARG A 212 22.46 13.00 7.03
CA ARG A 212 23.19 12.53 8.19
C ARG A 212 24.08 13.68 8.68
N ALA A 213 23.95 14.02 9.97
CA ALA A 213 24.81 15.04 10.56
C ALA A 213 26.29 14.63 10.44
N ALA A 214 27.18 15.61 10.32
CA ALA A 214 28.62 15.40 10.43
C ALA A 214 28.92 14.55 11.68
N GLY A 215 29.73 13.51 11.53
CA GLY A 215 30.04 12.60 12.63
C GLY A 215 30.70 13.30 13.82
N GLU A 216 30.75 12.62 14.97
CA GLU A 216 31.44 13.07 16.20
C GLU A 216 32.95 13.32 15.98
N ARG A 217 33.51 12.81 14.88
CA ARG A 217 34.84 13.18 14.39
C ARG A 217 34.77 14.56 13.72
N HIS A 218 35.23 15.58 14.45
CA HIS A 218 35.26 16.97 14.00
C HIS A 218 35.89 17.09 12.60
N GLY A 219 35.12 17.53 11.61
CA GLY A 219 35.62 17.94 10.29
C GLY A 219 35.00 17.28 9.05
N GLU A 220 34.18 16.23 9.19
CA GLU A 220 33.54 15.60 8.02
C GLU A 220 32.34 16.43 7.50
N PRO A 221 32.21 16.65 6.18
CA PRO A 221 31.06 17.34 5.61
C PRO A 221 29.77 16.53 5.78
N PRO A 222 28.58 17.18 5.83
CA PRO A 222 27.32 16.46 5.89
C PRO A 222 27.12 15.57 4.64
N LEU A 223 26.58 14.37 4.88
CA LEU A 223 26.31 13.39 3.84
C LEU A 223 24.80 13.16 3.68
N LEU A 224 24.42 12.79 2.45
CA LEU A 224 23.13 12.22 2.15
C LEU A 224 23.21 10.71 2.29
N TRP A 225 22.26 10.11 3.01
CA TRP A 225 22.19 8.68 3.27
C TRP A 225 20.83 8.12 2.84
N CYS A 226 20.84 6.95 2.21
CA CYS A 226 19.63 6.21 1.85
C CYS A 226 19.31 5.13 2.88
N ARG A 227 18.15 5.24 3.52
CA ARG A 227 17.66 4.21 4.46
C ARG A 227 17.37 2.86 3.80
N ARG A 228 16.88 2.88 2.55
CA ARG A 228 16.43 1.67 1.85
C ARG A 228 17.59 0.76 1.43
N CYS A 229 18.69 1.31 0.94
CA CYS A 229 19.82 0.51 0.42
C CYS A 229 21.19 0.84 1.04
N GLY A 230 21.25 1.78 1.99
CA GLY A 230 22.47 2.14 2.71
C GLY A 230 23.45 3.04 1.94
N SER A 231 23.16 3.45 0.70
CA SER A 231 24.08 4.29 -0.08
C SER A 231 24.30 5.66 0.56
N GLU A 232 25.55 6.14 0.56
CA GLU A 232 25.92 7.49 1.02
C GLU A 232 26.51 8.30 -0.13
N ARG A 233 26.23 9.61 -0.17
CA ARG A 233 26.86 10.55 -1.13
C ARG A 233 26.94 11.98 -0.58
N PRO A 234 27.83 12.85 -1.13
CA PRO A 234 27.90 14.25 -0.73
C PRO A 234 26.56 14.99 -0.89
N GLU A 235 26.35 16.03 -0.08
CA GLU A 235 25.14 16.87 -0.10
C GLU A 235 25.08 17.81 -1.32
N VAL A 236 24.97 17.21 -2.51
CA VAL A 236 24.94 17.90 -3.81
C VAL A 236 23.72 17.47 -4.61
N CYS A 237 23.03 18.43 -5.22
CA CYS A 237 21.93 18.15 -6.12
C CYS A 237 22.43 17.43 -7.38
N ALA A 238 21.95 16.21 -7.62
CA ALA A 238 22.34 15.38 -8.77
C ALA A 238 21.92 15.98 -10.13
N ARG A 239 20.98 16.95 -10.14
CA ARG A 239 20.48 17.58 -11.36
C ARG A 239 21.23 18.85 -11.76
N CYS A 240 21.65 19.68 -10.79
CA CYS A 240 22.22 21.01 -11.08
C CYS A 240 23.52 21.33 -10.34
N GLY A 241 24.05 20.41 -9.53
CA GLY A 241 25.30 20.61 -8.78
C GLY A 241 25.19 21.55 -7.58
N SER A 242 24.03 22.15 -7.31
CA SER A 242 23.87 23.02 -6.14
C SER A 242 23.95 22.25 -4.82
N THR A 243 24.66 22.80 -3.85
CA THR A 243 24.74 22.31 -2.45
C THR A 243 23.58 22.81 -1.58
N ARG A 244 22.68 23.63 -2.12
CA ARG A 244 21.58 24.23 -1.37
C ARG A 244 20.36 23.30 -1.32
N LEU A 245 20.43 22.27 -0.49
CA LEU A 245 19.30 21.37 -0.22
C LEU A 245 18.50 21.85 1.00
N ARG A 246 17.18 21.89 0.87
CA ARG A 246 16.25 22.31 1.95
C ARG A 246 15.28 21.20 2.24
N ALA A 247 14.98 20.99 3.52
CA ALA A 247 13.88 20.13 3.89
C ALA A 247 12.58 20.75 3.40
N LEU A 248 11.78 19.97 2.67
CA LEU A 248 10.41 20.34 2.37
C LEU A 248 9.64 20.33 3.68
N ARG A 249 9.32 21.53 4.18
CA ARG A 249 8.30 21.66 5.20
C ARG A 249 6.98 21.64 4.46
N VAL A 250 6.23 20.55 4.57
CA VAL A 250 4.81 20.58 4.23
C VAL A 250 4.16 21.47 5.30
N GLY A 251 4.21 22.78 5.09
CA GLY A 251 3.72 23.80 6.01
C GLY A 251 2.20 23.78 5.97
N VAL A 252 1.59 23.08 6.91
CA VAL A 252 0.14 22.88 6.94
C VAL A 252 -0.37 22.73 8.37
N SER A 253 0.15 23.56 9.29
CA SER A 253 -0.42 23.64 10.64
C SER A 253 -1.93 23.87 10.61
N ARG A 254 -2.48 24.42 9.52
CA ARG A 254 -3.89 24.77 9.33
C ARG A 254 -4.44 24.40 7.92
N VAL A 255 -4.20 23.17 7.42
CA VAL A 255 -4.72 22.72 6.09
C VAL A 255 -6.21 23.02 5.93
N ARG A 256 -6.99 22.72 6.96
CA ARG A 256 -8.45 22.92 6.96
C ARG A 256 -8.80 24.39 6.75
N GLU A 257 -8.22 25.29 7.55
CA GLU A 257 -8.50 26.73 7.49
C GLU A 257 -8.08 27.33 6.13
N GLU A 258 -6.96 26.87 5.58
CA GLU A 258 -6.49 27.31 4.26
C GLU A 258 -7.40 26.80 3.14
N LEU A 259 -7.86 25.56 3.21
CA LEU A 259 -8.87 25.03 2.26
C LEU A 259 -10.22 25.73 2.42
N GLU A 260 -10.63 26.11 3.63
CA GLU A 260 -11.84 26.91 3.89
C GLU A 260 -11.73 28.27 3.22
N ALA A 261 -10.58 28.94 3.37
CA ALA A 261 -10.31 30.22 2.71
C ALA A 261 -10.32 30.09 1.18
N LEU A 262 -9.79 29.00 0.63
CA LEU A 262 -9.79 28.75 -0.81
C LEU A 262 -11.19 28.40 -1.35
N ALA A 263 -11.97 27.63 -0.60
CA ALA A 263 -13.31 27.17 -0.96
C ALA A 263 -14.38 28.25 -0.76
N GLY A 264 -14.19 29.15 0.20
CA GLY A 264 -15.22 30.09 0.65
C GLY A 264 -16.36 29.42 1.44
N THR A 265 -16.17 28.15 1.87
CA THR A 265 -17.16 27.34 2.58
C THR A 265 -16.47 26.49 3.65
N ALA A 266 -17.24 25.97 4.62
CA ALA A 266 -16.72 25.05 5.63
C ALA A 266 -16.12 23.78 5.00
N VAL A 267 -15.03 23.29 5.59
CA VAL A 267 -14.32 22.06 5.18
C VAL A 267 -14.40 21.04 6.29
N ALA A 268 -14.83 19.82 5.96
CA ALA A 268 -14.86 18.72 6.93
C ALA A 268 -13.45 18.10 7.05
N GLU A 269 -13.05 17.73 8.27
CA GLU A 269 -11.78 17.04 8.52
C GLU A 269 -12.04 15.59 8.97
N VAL A 270 -11.38 14.64 8.30
CA VAL A 270 -11.47 13.20 8.60
C VAL A 270 -10.09 12.67 8.95
N SER A 271 -9.97 12.09 10.15
CA SER A 271 -8.76 11.43 10.62
C SER A 271 -9.00 9.94 10.90
N ALA A 272 -7.92 9.21 11.20
CA ALA A 272 -8.04 7.82 11.67
C ALA A 272 -8.77 7.71 13.03
N GLN A 273 -8.80 8.79 13.82
CA GLN A 273 -9.46 8.85 15.13
C GLN A 273 -10.93 9.27 15.04
N SER A 274 -11.36 9.77 13.89
CA SER A 274 -12.76 10.05 13.61
C SER A 274 -13.60 8.79 13.85
N GLY A 275 -14.66 8.87 14.67
CA GLY A 275 -15.52 7.73 14.98
C GLY A 275 -16.20 7.12 13.74
N PRO A 276 -16.75 5.90 13.84
CA PRO A 276 -17.39 5.20 12.71
C PRO A 276 -18.62 5.90 12.11
N GLY A 277 -19.20 6.89 12.80
CA GLY A 277 -20.41 7.62 12.37
C GLY A 277 -20.20 8.84 11.45
N LEU A 278 -18.99 9.09 10.96
CA LEU A 278 -18.74 10.09 9.90
C LEU A 278 -18.91 9.45 8.52
N ASP A 279 -20.15 9.11 8.18
CA ASP A 279 -20.60 8.65 6.86
C ASP A 279 -21.12 9.82 6.00
N GLU A 280 -21.74 9.55 4.85
CA GLU A 280 -22.39 10.57 4.00
C GLU A 280 -23.31 11.50 4.80
N ALA A 281 -24.05 10.97 5.79
CA ALA A 281 -24.94 11.74 6.64
C ALA A 281 -24.16 12.57 7.67
N GLY A 282 -23.11 11.98 8.27
CA GLY A 282 -22.22 12.66 9.22
C GLY A 282 -21.37 13.78 8.61
N LEU A 283 -21.14 13.77 7.29
CA LEU A 283 -20.41 14.83 6.57
C LEU A 283 -21.29 16.02 6.16
N GLY A 284 -22.59 16.02 6.48
CA GLY A 284 -23.46 17.19 6.39
C GLY A 284 -23.44 17.94 5.04
N GLY A 285 -23.27 17.22 3.93
CA GLY A 285 -23.23 17.84 2.59
C GLY A 285 -21.99 18.67 2.26
N HIS A 286 -20.90 18.56 3.03
CA HIS A 286 -19.66 19.31 2.76
C HIS A 286 -19.10 18.96 1.37
N SER A 287 -18.82 19.99 0.59
CA SER A 287 -18.28 19.89 -0.77
C SER A 287 -16.77 19.64 -0.78
N VAL A 288 -16.07 20.00 0.30
CA VAL A 288 -14.63 19.80 0.47
C VAL A 288 -14.41 19.06 1.78
N VAL A 289 -13.68 17.93 1.69
CA VAL A 289 -13.30 17.11 2.84
C VAL A 289 -11.80 16.94 2.81
N VAL A 290 -11.10 17.21 3.91
CA VAL A 290 -9.66 16.99 4.05
C VAL A 290 -9.36 15.86 5.03
N GLY A 291 -8.36 15.04 4.74
CA GLY A 291 -7.97 13.96 5.63
C GLY A 291 -6.70 13.24 5.21
N THR A 292 -6.33 12.21 5.98
CA THR A 292 -5.32 11.24 5.54
C THR A 292 -5.97 10.21 4.59
N GLU A 293 -5.22 9.21 4.14
CA GLU A 293 -5.77 8.06 3.39
C GLU A 293 -6.99 7.41 4.05
N ALA A 294 -7.18 7.59 5.37
CA ALA A 294 -8.37 7.18 6.11
C ALA A 294 -9.69 7.68 5.48
N VAL A 295 -9.68 8.85 4.82
CA VAL A 295 -10.88 9.38 4.13
C VAL A 295 -11.33 8.46 2.99
N LEU A 296 -10.39 7.79 2.32
CA LEU A 296 -10.67 6.88 1.22
C LEU A 296 -11.29 5.55 1.70
N HIS A 297 -11.18 5.26 3.00
CA HIS A 297 -11.84 4.10 3.63
C HIS A 297 -13.30 4.38 4.03
N ARG A 298 -13.75 5.65 4.00
CA ARG A 298 -15.11 6.05 4.43
C ARG A 298 -16.19 5.88 3.36
N ARG A 299 -15.86 5.31 2.20
CA ARG A 299 -16.81 5.02 1.10
C ARG A 299 -17.64 6.22 0.66
N LEU A 300 -17.02 7.40 0.71
CA LEU A 300 -17.61 8.62 0.17
C LEU A 300 -17.57 8.53 -1.35
N VAL A 301 -18.70 8.79 -2.01
CA VAL A 301 -18.68 9.00 -3.45
C VAL A 301 -18.22 10.43 -3.68
N ALA A 302 -17.11 10.59 -4.38
CA ALA A 302 -16.54 11.90 -4.69
C ALA A 302 -16.54 12.15 -6.20
N ASP A 303 -16.74 13.41 -6.60
CA ASP A 303 -16.56 13.82 -7.99
C ASP A 303 -15.07 14.13 -8.27
N ALA A 304 -14.28 14.36 -7.23
CA ALA A 304 -12.83 14.40 -7.33
C ALA A 304 -12.12 13.91 -6.06
N VAL A 305 -10.91 13.39 -6.25
CA VAL A 305 -9.95 13.15 -5.18
C VAL A 305 -8.68 13.92 -5.54
N ALA A 306 -8.07 14.57 -4.56
CA ALA A 306 -6.86 15.37 -4.76
C ALA A 306 -5.81 14.99 -3.72
N PHE A 307 -4.68 14.44 -4.16
CA PHE A 307 -3.51 14.28 -3.29
C PHE A 307 -2.76 15.61 -3.22
N LEU A 308 -2.75 16.20 -2.01
CA LEU A 308 -2.13 17.50 -1.77
C LEU A 308 -0.60 17.45 -1.87
N ASP A 309 0.00 16.34 -1.48
CA ASP A 309 1.40 16.02 -1.71
C ASP A 309 1.51 14.50 -1.85
N PHE A 310 2.02 14.03 -2.99
CA PHE A 310 2.23 12.61 -3.24
C PHE A 310 3.71 12.20 -3.21
N ASP A 311 4.64 13.15 -3.09
CA ASP A 311 6.07 12.85 -3.11
C ASP A 311 6.48 11.99 -1.90
N ALA A 312 5.88 12.25 -0.74
CA ALA A 312 6.14 11.52 0.49
C ALA A 312 5.64 10.07 0.45
N GLU A 313 4.64 9.79 -0.39
CA GLU A 313 4.12 8.42 -0.63
C GLU A 313 5.04 7.63 -1.56
N LEU A 314 5.45 8.26 -2.66
CA LEU A 314 6.32 7.67 -3.69
C LEU A 314 7.71 7.35 -3.14
N LEU A 315 8.27 8.26 -2.34
CA LEU A 315 9.64 8.18 -1.86
C LEU A 315 9.75 7.70 -0.42
N ALA A 316 8.68 7.13 0.13
CA ALA A 316 8.68 6.58 1.48
C ALA A 316 9.85 5.60 1.70
N PRO A 317 10.50 5.63 2.87
CA PRO A 317 11.54 4.67 3.25
C PRO A 317 10.84 3.36 3.62
N ARG A 318 10.45 2.61 2.59
CA ARG A 318 9.85 1.28 2.66
C ARG A 318 10.15 0.58 1.35
N LEU A 319 10.43 -0.72 1.40
CA LEU A 319 10.75 -1.52 0.21
C LEU A 319 9.68 -1.38 -0.88
N ARG A 320 8.41 -1.44 -0.47
CA ARG A 320 7.24 -1.51 -1.35
C ARG A 320 6.61 -0.15 -1.65
N ALA A 321 7.37 0.95 -1.53
CA ALA A 321 6.80 2.30 -1.61
C ALA A 321 6.02 2.56 -2.91
N GLY A 322 6.58 2.14 -4.05
CA GLY A 322 5.93 2.27 -5.36
C GLY A 322 4.63 1.48 -5.45
N GLU A 323 4.65 0.20 -5.05
CA GLU A 323 3.48 -0.69 -5.04
C GLU A 323 2.36 -0.10 -4.18
N GLN A 324 2.72 0.38 -2.98
CA GLN A 324 1.77 0.91 -2.01
C GLN A 324 1.24 2.28 -2.44
N ALA A 325 2.03 3.08 -3.16
CA ALA A 325 1.53 4.30 -3.79
C ALA A 325 0.53 4.00 -4.91
N LEU A 326 0.78 2.98 -5.76
CA LEU A 326 -0.18 2.56 -6.79
C LEU A 326 -1.48 2.02 -6.18
N ALA A 327 -1.38 1.24 -5.09
CA ALA A 327 -2.54 0.79 -4.32
C ALA A 327 -3.39 1.96 -3.78
N LEU A 328 -2.73 3.00 -3.26
CA LEU A 328 -3.40 4.19 -2.77
C LEU A 328 -4.11 4.96 -3.90
N LEU A 329 -3.49 5.06 -5.08
CA LEU A 329 -4.13 5.66 -6.28
C LEU A 329 -5.32 4.83 -6.76
N ALA A 330 -5.20 3.50 -6.79
CA ALA A 330 -6.31 2.61 -7.15
C ALA A 330 -7.49 2.74 -6.18
N ARG A 331 -7.21 2.84 -4.87
CA ARG A 331 -8.24 3.09 -3.85
C ARG A 331 -8.90 4.46 -4.05
N ALA A 332 -8.11 5.49 -4.34
CA ALA A 332 -8.65 6.81 -4.65
C ALA A 332 -9.55 6.77 -5.89
N ALA A 333 -9.17 6.04 -6.93
CA ALA A 333 -10.00 5.82 -8.11
C ALA A 333 -11.32 5.10 -7.77
N ALA A 334 -11.29 4.12 -6.86
CA ALA A 334 -12.50 3.41 -6.41
C ALA A 334 -13.46 4.27 -5.58
N ALA A 335 -12.98 5.36 -4.97
CA ALA A 335 -13.83 6.33 -4.26
C ALA A 335 -14.51 7.34 -5.20
N LEU A 336 -14.10 7.40 -6.47
CA LEU A 336 -14.66 8.32 -7.44
C LEU A 336 -16.00 7.83 -7.98
N ARG A 337 -16.85 8.78 -8.33
CA ARG A 337 -18.10 8.53 -9.05
C ARG A 337 -17.78 7.76 -10.34
N PRO A 338 -18.40 6.59 -10.58
CA PRO A 338 -18.19 5.83 -11.80
C PRO A 338 -18.73 6.60 -13.02
N PRO A 339 -18.24 6.31 -14.23
CA PRO A 339 -18.79 6.89 -15.44
C PRO A 339 -20.28 6.56 -15.59
N ALA A 340 -21.03 7.48 -16.22
CA ALA A 340 -22.44 7.28 -16.53
C ALA A 340 -22.60 6.05 -17.44
N GLY A 341 -23.10 4.94 -16.88
CA GLY A 341 -23.28 3.67 -17.59
C GLY A 341 -23.16 2.41 -16.72
N ASP A 342 -22.37 2.45 -15.63
CA ASP A 342 -22.06 1.25 -14.84
C ASP A 342 -22.98 0.99 -13.64
N ARG A 343 -23.92 1.90 -13.37
CA ARG A 343 -25.05 1.64 -12.46
C ARG A 343 -26.34 1.76 -13.28
N ALA A 344 -27.03 0.63 -13.44
CA ALA A 344 -28.42 0.59 -13.88
C ALA A 344 -29.29 1.28 -12.81
N GLY A 345 -29.31 2.61 -12.84
CA GLY A 345 -29.99 3.43 -11.84
C GLY A 345 -29.56 4.89 -11.88
N ALA A 346 -30.42 5.71 -12.51
CA ALA A 346 -30.56 7.16 -12.40
C ALA A 346 -29.46 8.05 -13.03
N GLY A 347 -29.67 8.44 -14.30
CA GLY A 347 -29.94 9.84 -14.70
C GLY A 347 -28.95 10.95 -14.32
N SER A 348 -27.71 10.65 -13.98
CA SER A 348 -26.72 11.67 -13.63
C SER A 348 -25.93 12.11 -14.88
N ASP A 349 -26.29 13.26 -15.45
CA ASP A 349 -25.58 13.98 -16.53
C ASP A 349 -24.20 14.54 -16.10
N ARG A 350 -23.66 14.05 -14.99
CA ARG A 350 -22.38 14.50 -14.43
C ARG A 350 -21.21 13.75 -15.06
N ALA A 351 -20.16 14.51 -15.33
CA ALA A 351 -18.87 13.98 -15.76
C ALA A 351 -18.33 12.91 -14.79
N PRO A 352 -17.56 11.94 -15.30
CA PRO A 352 -16.89 10.94 -14.46
C PRO A 352 -15.95 11.62 -13.45
N GLY A 353 -15.75 10.97 -12.30
CA GLY A 353 -14.87 11.49 -11.27
C GLY A 353 -13.40 11.55 -11.72
N ARG A 354 -12.65 12.51 -11.18
CA ARG A 354 -11.24 12.74 -11.54
C ARG A 354 -10.29 12.67 -10.35
N LEU A 355 -9.08 12.18 -10.57
CA LEU A 355 -8.01 12.11 -9.58
C LEU A 355 -6.93 13.14 -9.90
N LEU A 356 -6.72 14.13 -9.03
CA LEU A 356 -5.61 15.08 -9.13
C LEU A 356 -4.46 14.65 -8.22
N VAL A 357 -3.25 14.54 -8.76
CA VAL A 357 -2.04 14.22 -8.00
C VAL A 357 -1.03 15.36 -8.09
N GLN A 358 -0.74 16.02 -6.97
CA GLN A 358 0.35 17.00 -6.91
C GLN A 358 1.67 16.29 -6.55
N THR A 359 2.70 16.45 -7.37
CA THR A 359 3.98 15.77 -7.16
C THR A 359 5.13 16.47 -7.90
N ARG A 360 6.35 16.35 -7.37
CA ARG A 360 7.61 16.68 -8.06
C ARG A 360 8.21 15.47 -8.79
N GLN A 361 7.52 14.35 -8.80
CA GLN A 361 7.94 13.09 -9.41
C GLN A 361 6.95 12.63 -10.49
N PRO A 362 6.57 13.49 -11.47
CA PRO A 362 5.51 13.17 -12.45
C PRO A 362 5.85 11.96 -13.34
N GLN A 363 7.13 11.60 -13.44
CA GLN A 363 7.63 10.46 -14.21
C GLN A 363 7.80 9.19 -13.36
N HIS A 364 7.38 9.17 -12.10
CA HIS A 364 7.51 8.00 -11.25
C HIS A 364 6.71 6.81 -11.82
N PRO A 365 7.25 5.58 -11.87
CA PRO A 365 6.59 4.42 -12.46
C PRO A 365 5.18 4.15 -11.92
N ALA A 366 4.96 4.31 -10.61
CA ALA A 366 3.63 4.19 -9.99
C ALA A 366 2.59 5.19 -10.56
N LEU A 367 3.00 6.43 -10.87
CA LEU A 367 2.10 7.41 -11.49
C LEU A 367 1.87 7.12 -12.97
N LEU A 368 2.91 6.70 -13.70
CA LEU A 368 2.77 6.29 -15.09
C LEU A 368 1.84 5.07 -15.23
N ALA A 369 1.93 4.13 -14.29
CA ALA A 369 1.03 2.98 -14.20
C ALA A 369 -0.42 3.43 -14.00
N ALA A 370 -0.69 4.35 -13.07
CA ALA A 370 -2.04 4.87 -12.86
C ALA A 370 -2.57 5.66 -14.07
N LEU A 371 -1.75 6.55 -14.65
CA LEU A 371 -2.11 7.35 -15.83
C LEU A 371 -2.48 6.49 -17.05
N ARG A 372 -1.78 5.37 -17.23
CA ARG A 372 -2.02 4.44 -18.35
C ARG A 372 -2.95 3.30 -17.99
N ALA A 373 -3.46 3.27 -16.75
CA ALA A 373 -4.20 2.14 -16.20
C ALA A 373 -3.50 0.80 -16.49
N ASP A 374 -2.19 0.77 -16.24
CA ASP A 374 -1.28 -0.32 -16.58
C ASP A 374 -0.34 -0.62 -15.41
N PRO A 375 -0.73 -1.50 -14.47
CA PRO A 375 0.12 -1.84 -13.33
C PRO A 375 1.43 -2.55 -13.75
N ALA A 376 1.50 -3.13 -14.96
CA ALA A 376 2.72 -3.80 -15.43
C ALA A 376 3.91 -2.84 -15.58
N ILE A 377 3.66 -1.55 -15.80
CA ILE A 377 4.70 -0.51 -15.86
C ILE A 377 5.46 -0.44 -14.55
N LEU A 378 4.75 -0.42 -13.42
CA LEU A 378 5.38 -0.40 -12.12
C LEU A 378 6.04 -1.74 -11.82
N ALA A 379 5.37 -2.87 -12.11
CA ALA A 379 5.91 -4.19 -11.86
C ALA A 379 7.26 -4.41 -12.59
N ALA A 380 7.36 -4.02 -13.86
CA ALA A 380 8.62 -4.12 -14.62
C ALA A 380 9.73 -3.27 -14.01
N SER A 381 9.42 -2.04 -13.59
CA SER A 381 10.38 -1.14 -12.96
C SER A 381 10.85 -1.65 -11.59
N GLU A 382 9.94 -2.12 -10.75
CA GLU A 382 10.26 -2.68 -9.44
C GLU A 382 11.07 -3.97 -9.58
N ALA A 383 10.70 -4.86 -10.50
CA ALA A 383 11.42 -6.11 -10.73
C ALA A 383 12.89 -5.87 -11.12
N ALA A 384 13.16 -4.90 -11.99
CA ALA A 384 14.51 -4.53 -12.36
C ALA A 384 15.34 -4.03 -11.17
N VAL A 385 14.78 -3.10 -10.39
CA VAL A 385 15.45 -2.55 -9.18
C VAL A 385 15.70 -3.64 -8.14
N ARG A 386 14.71 -4.51 -7.90
CA ARG A 386 14.85 -5.57 -6.90
C ARG A 386 15.80 -6.67 -7.34
N ALA A 387 15.91 -6.96 -8.63
CA ALA A 387 16.93 -7.87 -9.15
C ALA A 387 18.33 -7.31 -8.94
N GLU A 388 18.56 -6.04 -9.30
CA GLU A 388 19.86 -5.37 -9.12
C GLU A 388 20.28 -5.32 -7.64
N LEU A 389 19.34 -5.02 -6.75
CA LEU A 389 19.61 -4.87 -5.32
C LEU A 389 19.47 -6.18 -4.53
N ARG A 390 19.12 -7.29 -5.20
CA ARG A 390 18.81 -8.58 -4.58
C ARG A 390 17.82 -8.43 -3.43
N LEU A 391 16.68 -7.79 -3.70
CA LEU A 391 15.60 -7.55 -2.73
C LEU A 391 14.41 -8.49 -2.99
N PRO A 392 13.58 -8.78 -1.97
CA PRO A 392 12.42 -9.64 -2.12
C PRO A 392 11.43 -9.14 -3.19
N PRO A 393 10.88 -10.02 -4.06
CA PRO A 393 10.90 -11.49 -3.94
C PRO A 393 12.07 -12.19 -4.66
N VAL A 394 13.09 -11.48 -5.14
CA VAL A 394 14.25 -12.11 -5.82
C VAL A 394 15.09 -12.96 -4.85
N THR A 395 15.06 -12.57 -3.59
CA THR A 395 15.74 -13.19 -2.44
C THR A 395 14.80 -13.14 -1.24
N ALA A 396 15.20 -13.74 -0.12
CA ALA A 396 14.50 -13.59 1.15
C ALA A 396 15.31 -12.69 2.10
N LEU A 397 14.64 -11.75 2.75
CA LEU A 397 15.25 -10.83 3.71
C LEU A 397 14.64 -11.06 5.10
N ALA A 398 15.47 -11.16 6.14
CA ALA A 398 15.02 -10.97 7.50
C ALA A 398 15.69 -9.76 8.15
N VAL A 399 14.92 -9.05 8.98
CA VAL A 399 15.44 -8.06 9.92
C VAL A 399 15.25 -8.58 11.34
N VAL A 400 16.35 -8.62 12.07
CA VAL A 400 16.42 -9.04 13.47
C VAL A 400 16.65 -7.80 14.33
N SER A 401 15.79 -7.56 15.30
CA SER A 401 15.86 -6.38 16.17
C SER A 401 15.50 -6.70 17.62
N GLY A 402 15.81 -5.77 18.53
CA GLY A 402 15.57 -5.88 19.96
C GLY A 402 16.84 -6.11 20.79
N PRO A 403 16.73 -6.12 22.13
CA PRO A 403 17.89 -6.21 23.03
C PRO A 403 18.80 -7.43 22.79
N ALA A 404 18.23 -8.56 22.39
CA ALA A 404 18.98 -9.79 22.13
C ALA A 404 19.44 -9.93 20.66
N ALA A 405 19.22 -8.92 19.80
CA ALA A 405 19.55 -8.99 18.38
C ALA A 405 21.05 -9.11 18.12
N GLY A 406 21.89 -8.48 18.96
CA GLY A 406 23.34 -8.56 18.80
C GLY A 406 23.89 -9.99 18.94
N ASP A 407 23.42 -10.73 19.96
CA ASP A 407 23.84 -12.12 20.17
C ASP A 407 23.34 -13.04 19.07
N TYR A 408 22.06 -12.91 18.71
CA TYR A 408 21.47 -13.73 17.65
C TYR A 408 22.09 -13.43 16.29
N GLY A 409 22.28 -12.14 15.96
CA GLY A 409 22.90 -11.68 14.72
C GLY A 409 24.33 -12.19 14.53
N ARG A 410 25.15 -12.17 15.60
CA ARG A 410 26.49 -12.79 15.58
C ARG A 410 26.43 -14.31 15.35
N GLY A 411 25.49 -14.99 16.00
CA GLY A 411 25.27 -16.43 15.78
C GLY A 411 24.87 -16.74 14.33
N LEU A 412 23.97 -15.93 13.76
CA LEU A 412 23.56 -16.02 12.35
C LEU A 412 24.73 -15.76 11.40
N ALA A 413 25.58 -14.77 11.69
CA ALA A 413 26.75 -14.47 10.87
C ALA A 413 27.77 -15.62 10.89
N ALA A 414 27.98 -16.26 12.05
CA ALA A 414 28.88 -17.39 12.19
C ALA A 414 28.37 -18.67 11.50
N ALA A 415 27.04 -18.85 11.45
CA ALA A 415 26.39 -20.02 10.84
C ALA A 415 25.94 -19.80 9.39
N ALA A 416 26.18 -18.62 8.81
CA ALA A 416 25.65 -18.24 7.50
C ALA A 416 26.19 -19.17 6.39
N PRO A 417 25.31 -19.88 5.65
CA PRO A 417 25.74 -20.71 4.54
C PRO A 417 26.14 -19.85 3.34
N SER A 418 26.85 -20.45 2.38
CA SER A 418 27.28 -19.76 1.15
C SER A 418 26.10 -19.11 0.43
N GLY A 419 26.29 -17.84 0.04
CA GLY A 419 25.27 -17.02 -0.60
C GLY A 419 24.32 -16.29 0.36
N THR A 420 24.50 -16.43 1.68
CA THR A 420 23.76 -15.66 2.67
C THR A 420 24.61 -14.50 3.19
N GLU A 421 24.06 -13.30 3.22
CA GLU A 421 24.72 -12.11 3.75
C GLU A 421 24.08 -11.72 5.07
N VAL A 422 24.88 -11.68 6.13
CA VAL A 422 24.44 -11.23 7.46
C VAL A 422 25.20 -9.96 7.82
N ARG A 423 24.49 -8.88 8.10
CA ARG A 423 25.10 -7.57 8.39
C ARG A 423 24.42 -6.87 9.54
N GLU A 424 25.21 -6.26 10.40
CA GLU A 424 24.71 -5.32 11.40
C GLU A 424 24.26 -4.02 10.71
N LEU A 425 23.10 -3.53 11.12
CA LEU A 425 22.49 -2.29 10.66
C LEU A 425 22.71 -1.18 11.70
N PRO A 426 22.66 0.10 11.30
CA PRO A 426 22.64 1.21 12.24
C PRO A 426 21.56 1.01 13.32
N GLY A 427 21.91 1.24 14.58
CA GLY A 427 21.00 1.05 15.72
C GLY A 427 20.96 -0.37 16.30
N GLY A 428 21.88 -1.26 15.90
CA GLY A 428 22.07 -2.59 16.51
C GLY A 428 21.08 -3.66 16.05
N ALA A 429 20.27 -3.36 15.03
CA ALA A 429 19.52 -4.36 14.29
C ALA A 429 20.44 -5.13 13.34
N TRP A 430 19.98 -6.27 12.83
CA TRP A 430 20.72 -7.11 11.90
C TRP A 430 19.85 -7.45 10.70
N SER A 431 20.46 -7.48 9.52
CA SER A 431 19.84 -7.96 8.29
C SER A 431 20.42 -9.31 7.90
N VAL A 432 19.57 -10.21 7.41
CA VAL A 432 19.93 -11.50 6.85
C VAL A 432 19.33 -11.58 5.46
N LEU A 433 20.17 -11.59 4.43
CA LEU A 433 19.75 -11.74 3.05
C LEU A 433 20.14 -13.14 2.56
N ALA A 434 19.15 -13.97 2.25
CA ALA A 434 19.34 -15.33 1.77
C ALA A 434 18.83 -15.50 0.34
N PRO A 435 19.31 -16.50 -0.42
CA PRO A 435 18.84 -16.73 -1.79
C PRO A 435 17.34 -17.02 -1.91
N ASP A 436 16.75 -17.64 -0.89
CA ASP A 436 15.34 -18.04 -0.85
C ASP A 436 14.86 -18.19 0.61
N HIS A 437 13.54 -18.29 0.80
CA HIS A 437 12.91 -18.39 2.12
C HIS A 437 13.27 -19.68 2.85
N ASP A 438 13.55 -20.78 2.14
CA ASP A 438 13.90 -22.06 2.76
C ASP A 438 15.28 -21.99 3.42
N ARG A 439 16.27 -21.39 2.74
CA ARG A 439 17.60 -21.13 3.31
C ARG A 439 17.54 -20.16 4.47
N LEU A 440 16.73 -19.10 4.35
CA LEU A 440 16.53 -18.14 5.43
C LEU A 440 15.94 -18.84 6.68
N ALA A 441 14.86 -19.60 6.49
CA ALA A 441 14.21 -20.34 7.57
C ALA A 441 15.15 -21.38 8.19
N GLY A 442 15.92 -22.10 7.36
CA GLY A 442 16.92 -23.07 7.82
C GLY A 442 18.00 -22.43 8.69
N LEU A 443 18.54 -21.29 8.29
CA LEU A 443 19.53 -20.55 9.09
C LEU A 443 18.94 -20.04 10.41
N LEU A 444 17.75 -19.43 10.36
CA LEU A 444 17.07 -18.94 11.56
C LEU A 444 16.77 -20.08 12.56
N ALA A 445 16.41 -21.26 12.07
CA ALA A 445 16.14 -22.43 12.91
C ALA A 445 17.41 -23.09 13.46
N ALA A 446 18.53 -23.05 12.73
CA ALA A 446 19.78 -23.68 13.13
C ALA A 446 20.51 -22.93 14.27
N VAL A 447 20.29 -21.62 14.39
CA VAL A 447 20.91 -20.80 15.43
C VAL A 447 20.02 -20.78 16.69
N PRO A 448 20.52 -21.19 17.87
CA PRO A 448 19.76 -21.10 19.11
C PRO A 448 19.34 -19.67 19.42
N ARG A 449 18.06 -19.48 19.73
CA ARG A 449 17.53 -18.16 20.09
C ARG A 449 18.07 -17.74 21.47
N PRO A 450 18.71 -16.56 21.61
CA PRO A 450 19.19 -16.08 22.90
C PRO A 450 18.04 -15.77 23.85
N THR A 451 18.35 -15.70 25.15
CA THR A 451 17.41 -15.23 26.17
C THR A 451 17.17 -13.73 25.98
N GLY A 452 15.91 -13.31 26.08
CA GLY A 452 15.52 -11.90 25.98
C GLY A 452 14.58 -11.58 24.81
N ARG A 453 14.20 -10.30 24.70
CA ARG A 453 13.31 -9.83 23.64
C ARG A 453 14.05 -9.79 22.31
N LEU A 454 13.48 -10.49 21.34
CA LEU A 454 13.98 -10.59 19.97
C LEU A 454 12.79 -10.51 19.03
N ARG A 455 12.86 -9.66 18.01
CA ARG A 455 11.90 -9.59 16.91
C ARG A 455 12.61 -10.01 15.64
N VAL A 456 11.97 -10.88 14.86
CA VAL A 456 12.42 -11.31 13.54
C VAL A 456 11.28 -11.01 12.57
N GLU A 457 11.59 -10.20 11.56
CA GLU A 457 10.66 -9.81 10.50
C GLU A 457 11.16 -10.36 9.19
N VAL A 458 10.36 -11.19 8.52
CA VAL A 458 10.68 -11.70 7.19
C VAL A 458 9.99 -10.82 6.16
N ASP A 459 10.75 -10.39 5.15
CA ASP A 459 10.36 -9.46 4.09
C ASP A 459 9.57 -8.25 4.61
N PRO A 460 10.18 -7.44 5.49
CA PRO A 460 9.48 -6.38 6.21
C PRO A 460 8.72 -5.45 5.25
N VAL A 461 7.43 -5.27 5.53
CA VAL A 461 6.52 -4.41 4.74
C VAL A 461 6.76 -2.91 5.03
N ARG A 462 7.38 -2.62 6.18
CA ARG A 462 7.78 -1.28 6.66
C ARG A 462 9.19 -1.34 7.22
N ASP A 463 9.92 -0.24 7.10
CA ASP A 463 11.27 -0.07 7.64
C ASP A 463 11.33 -0.10 9.18
#